data_AF-A0A8J4SXV8-F1
#
_entry.id   AF-A0A8J4SXV8-F1
#
_cell.length_a   1.000
_cell.length_b   1.000
_cell.length_c   1.000
_cell.angle_alpha   90.00
_cell.angle_beta   90.00
_cell.angle_gamma   90.00
#
_symmetry.space_group_name_H-M   'P 1'
#
loop_
_entity.id
_entity.type
_entity.pdbx_description
1 polymer ?
#
loop_
_entity_poly.entity_id
_entity_poly.type
_entity_poly.pdbx_seq_one_letter_code
_entity_poly.pdbx_strand_id
1 'polypeptide(L)' 'MDSSRYDLANVSLAEIKTAIEHLSFEERAELAAWLHGWKDDEWDEQMKRDIASGKLDDVLREVEEDIKAGRVRELP' A
#
# COMPACT_ATOMS: atom_id res chain seq x y z
N MET A 1 9.71 37.61 -11.94
CA MET A 1 10.14 36.26 -12.34
C MET A 1 9.80 35.35 -11.19
N ASP A 2 8.79 34.50 -11.38
CA ASP A 2 8.28 33.60 -10.35
C ASP A 2 9.22 32.40 -10.23
N SER A 3 10.21 32.53 -9.34
CA SER A 3 11.18 31.46 -9.04
C SER A 3 10.56 30.23 -8.38
N SER A 4 9.28 30.28 -7.99
CA SER A 4 8.61 29.17 -7.31
C SER A 4 8.32 27.97 -8.22
N ARG A 5 8.47 28.12 -9.54
CA ARG A 5 8.02 27.12 -10.52
C ARG A 5 9.10 26.09 -10.93
N TYR A 6 10.35 26.23 -10.48
CA TYR A 6 11.47 25.35 -10.86
C TYR A 6 11.94 24.36 -9.78
N ASP A 7 11.57 24.54 -8.50
CA ASP A 7 12.11 23.73 -7.41
C ASP A 7 11.54 22.30 -7.33
N LEU A 8 10.41 22.04 -7.99
CA LEU A 8 9.80 20.69 -8.03
C LEU A 8 10.50 19.75 -9.02
N ALA A 9 11.26 20.26 -10.00
CA ALA A 9 11.86 19.43 -11.05
C ALA A 9 13.06 18.59 -10.57
N ASN A 10 13.56 18.81 -9.36
CA ASN A 10 14.81 18.23 -8.88
C ASN A 10 14.77 17.66 -7.45
N VAL A 11 13.58 17.50 -6.86
CA VAL A 11 13.44 16.92 -5.52
C VAL A 11 13.76 15.42 -5.58
N SER A 12 14.73 14.98 -4.77
CA SER A 12 15.12 13.58 -4.68
C SER A 12 14.07 12.75 -3.93
N LEU A 13 14.03 11.45 -4.19
CA LEU A 13 13.16 10.52 -3.45
C LEU A 13 13.42 10.56 -1.94
N ALA A 14 14.66 10.79 -1.52
CA ALA A 14 15.02 10.90 -0.11
C ALA A 14 14.35 12.13 0.52
N GLU A 15 14.38 13.27 -0.16
CA GLU A 15 13.73 14.50 0.30
C GLU A 15 12.21 14.37 0.37
N ILE A 16 11.58 13.68 -0.61
CA ILE A 16 10.15 13.37 -0.56
C ILE A 16 9.81 12.52 0.66
N LYS A 17 10.59 11.46 0.94
CA LYS A 17 10.37 10.60 2.11
C LYS A 17 10.49 11.39 3.41
N THR A 18 11.53 12.21 3.55
CA THR A 18 11.69 13.07 4.71
C THR A 18 10.54 14.07 4.84
N ALA A 19 10.05 14.66 3.75
CA ALA A 19 8.90 15.56 3.80
C ALA A 19 7.63 14.85 4.29
N ILE A 20 7.40 13.60 3.88
CA ILE A 20 6.27 12.77 4.33
C ILE A 20 6.31 12.49 5.84
N GLU A 21 7.50 12.28 6.41
CA GLU A 21 7.66 12.06 7.85
C GLU A 21 7.21 13.27 8.68
N HIS A 22 7.39 14.48 8.15
CA HIS A 22 7.05 15.73 8.84
C HIS A 22 5.59 16.16 8.70
N LEU A 23 4.79 15.45 7.89
CA LEU A 23 3.37 15.76 7.73
C LEU A 23 2.61 15.64 9.06
N SER A 24 1.52 16.37 9.19
CA SER A 24 0.52 16.13 10.23
C SER A 24 -0.28 14.85 9.94
N PHE A 25 -1.12 14.44 10.89
CA PHE A 25 -2.03 13.31 10.68
C PHE A 25 -3.04 13.58 9.54
N GLU A 26 -3.56 14.81 9.48
CA GLU A 26 -4.55 15.23 8.47
C GLU A 26 -3.92 15.26 7.08
N GLU A 27 -2.73 15.83 6.93
CA GLU A 27 -2.01 15.85 5.65
C GLU A 27 -1.57 14.44 5.21
N ARG A 28 -1.24 13.54 6.16
CA ARG A 28 -1.01 12.12 5.85
C ARG A 28 -2.27 11.43 5.34
N ALA A 29 -3.43 11.73 5.93
CA ALA A 29 -4.71 11.16 5.51
C ALA A 29 -5.10 11.67 4.10
N GLU A 30 -4.89 12.96 3.84
CA GLU A 30 -5.11 13.56 2.52
C GLU A 30 -4.16 12.97 1.46
N LEU A 31 -2.86 12.83 1.79
CA LEU A 31 -1.88 12.20 0.92
C LEU A 31 -2.24 10.73 0.63
N ALA A 32 -2.71 9.98 1.64
CA ALA A 32 -3.13 8.60 1.46
C ALA A 32 -4.37 8.49 0.56
N ALA A 33 -5.36 9.37 0.74
CA ALA A 33 -6.54 9.43 -0.11
C ALA A 33 -6.19 9.79 -1.56
N TRP A 34 -5.24 10.70 -1.76
CA TRP A 34 -4.73 11.05 -3.09
C TRP A 34 -3.98 9.89 -3.76
N LEU A 35 -3.14 9.18 -3.00
CA LEU A 35 -2.39 8.00 -3.50
C LEU A 35 -3.28 6.78 -3.76
N HIS A 36 -4.44 6.69 -3.11
CA HIS A 36 -5.39 5.58 -3.26
C HIS A 36 -5.77 5.37 -4.74
N GLY A 37 -6.00 6.45 -5.49
CA GLY A 37 -6.34 6.37 -6.91
C GLY A 37 -5.21 5.96 -7.87
N TRP A 38 -3.97 5.77 -7.37
CA TRP A 38 -2.81 5.37 -8.20
C TRP A 38 -2.39 3.92 -8.01
N LYS A 39 -2.77 3.27 -6.91
CA LYS A 39 -2.30 1.92 -6.55
C LYS A 39 -3.36 0.84 -6.60
N ASP A 40 -4.64 1.22 -6.64
CA ASP A 40 -5.72 0.24 -6.66
C ASP A 40 -5.62 -0.65 -7.91
N ASP A 41 -5.28 -0.10 -9.09
CA ASP A 41 -5.26 -0.91 -10.31
C ASP A 41 -4.08 -1.89 -10.38
N GLU A 42 -2.83 -1.48 -10.11
CA GLU A 42 -1.69 -2.39 -10.27
C GLU A 42 -1.64 -3.47 -9.19
N TRP A 43 -1.96 -3.10 -7.95
CA TRP A 43 -2.02 -4.06 -6.86
C TRP A 43 -3.22 -4.99 -7.02
N ASP A 44 -4.40 -4.50 -7.40
CA ASP A 44 -5.55 -5.37 -7.69
C ASP A 44 -5.29 -6.29 -8.88
N GLU A 45 -4.72 -5.79 -9.96
CA GLU A 45 -4.41 -6.61 -11.14
C GLU A 45 -3.32 -7.64 -10.81
N GLN A 46 -2.30 -7.28 -10.01
CA GLN A 46 -1.32 -8.26 -9.55
C GLN A 46 -1.94 -9.29 -8.61
N MET A 47 -2.83 -8.88 -7.70
CA MET A 47 -3.53 -9.77 -6.78
C MET A 47 -4.47 -10.72 -7.55
N LYS A 48 -5.21 -10.23 -8.53
CA LYS A 48 -6.04 -11.06 -9.43
C LYS A 48 -5.19 -12.08 -10.19
N ARG A 49 -4.03 -11.69 -10.72
CA ARG A 49 -3.10 -12.61 -11.39
C ARG A 49 -2.55 -13.67 -10.44
N ASP A 50 -2.14 -13.27 -9.24
CA ASP A 50 -1.58 -14.17 -8.23
C ASP A 50 -2.63 -15.19 -7.73
N ILE A 51 -3.88 -14.75 -7.56
CA ILE A 51 -5.02 -15.63 -7.26
C ILE A 51 -5.27 -16.58 -8.43
N ALA A 52 -5.34 -16.07 -9.66
CA ALA A 52 -5.60 -16.89 -10.86
C ALA A 52 -4.48 -17.90 -11.14
N SER A 53 -3.24 -17.62 -10.74
CA SER A 53 -2.11 -18.54 -10.89
C SER A 53 -2.01 -19.57 -9.77
N GLY A 54 -2.92 -19.58 -8.79
CA GLY A 54 -2.89 -20.50 -7.64
C GLY A 54 -1.72 -20.22 -6.67
N LYS A 55 -1.11 -19.04 -6.73
CA LYS A 55 0.07 -18.71 -5.91
C LYS A 55 -0.26 -18.66 -4.42
N LEU A 56 -1.53 -18.44 -4.09
CA LEU A 56 -2.03 -18.39 -2.73
C LEU A 56 -2.60 -19.72 -2.24
N ASP A 57 -2.59 -20.78 -3.05
CA ASP A 57 -3.18 -22.08 -2.69
C ASP A 57 -2.52 -22.70 -1.44
N ASP A 58 -1.20 -22.54 -1.31
CA ASP A 58 -0.46 -23.03 -0.14
C ASP A 58 -0.85 -22.29 1.14
N VAL A 59 -1.00 -20.97 1.06
CA VAL A 59 -1.43 -20.13 2.19
C VAL A 59 -2.89 -20.45 2.56
N LEU A 60 -3.76 -20.65 1.57
CA LEU A 60 -5.15 -21.04 1.80
C LEU A 60 -5.25 -22.41 2.48
N ARG A 61 -4.43 -23.38 2.06
CA ARG A 61 -4.35 -24.70 2.70
C ARG A 61 -3.88 -24.60 4.15
N GLU A 62 -2.85 -23.80 4.42
CA GLU A 62 -2.37 -23.56 5.80
C GLU A 62 -3.48 -22.96 6.67
N VAL A 63 -4.20 -21.96 6.16
CA VAL A 63 -5.34 -21.33 6.85
C VAL A 63 -6.45 -22.35 7.11
N GLU A 64 -6.78 -23.20 6.14
CA GLU A 64 -7.78 -24.27 6.35
C GLU A 64 -7.35 -25.27 7.43
N GLU A 65 -6.08 -25.63 7.47
CA GLU A 65 -5.52 -26.51 8.50
C GLU A 65 -5.54 -25.85 9.89
N ASP A 66 -5.21 -24.56 9.98
CA ASP A 66 -5.28 -23.77 11.20
C ASP A 66 -6.72 -23.66 11.73
N ILE A 67 -7.69 -23.41 10.85
CA ILE A 67 -9.12 -23.39 11.19
C ILE A 67 -9.55 -24.75 11.72
N LYS A 68 -9.21 -25.84 11.02
CA LYS A 68 -9.54 -27.22 11.45
C LYS A 68 -8.90 -27.58 12.79
N ALA A 69 -7.69 -27.08 13.04
CA ALA A 69 -6.95 -27.32 14.28
C ALA A 69 -7.32 -26.37 15.42
N GLY A 70 -8.23 -25.41 15.20
CA GLY A 70 -8.61 -24.41 16.21
C GLY A 70 -7.49 -23.42 16.54
N ARG A 71 -6.52 -23.22 15.64
CA ARG A 71 -5.39 -22.27 15.79
C ARG A 71 -5.76 -20.86 15.34
N VAL A 72 -7.02 -20.47 15.51
CA VAL A 72 -7.55 -19.16 15.12
C VAL A 72 -8.05 -18.41 16.34
N ARG A 73 -8.05 -17.08 16.27
CA ARG A 73 -8.60 -16.18 17.29
C ARG A 73 -9.68 -15.31 16.67
N GLU A 74 -10.69 -14.95 17.44
CA GLU A 74 -11.64 -13.92 17.03
C GLU A 74 -10.94 -12.59 16.74
N LEU A 75 -11.40 -11.91 15.70
CA LEU A 75 -10.95 -10.56 15.39
C LEU A 75 -11.37 -9.62 16.53
N PRO A 76 -10.50 -8.70 16.96
CA PRO A 76 -10.79 -7.77 18.05
C PRO A 76 -11.87 -6.74 17.71
#